data_AF-W1YM29-F1
#
_entry.id   AF-W1YM29-F1
#
_cell.length_a   1.000
_cell.length_b   1.000
_cell.length_c   1.000
_cell.angle_alpha   90.00
_cell.angle_beta   90.00
_cell.angle_gamma   90.00
#
_symmetry.space_group_name_H-M   'P 1'
#
loop_
_entity.id
_entity.type
_entity.pdbx_description
1 polymer ?
#
loop_
_entity_poly.entity_id
_entity_poly.type
_entity_poly.pdbx_seq_one_letter_code
_entity_poly.pdbx_strand_id
1 'polypeptide(L)'
;RFHAVGRIHPETGLPVVPERFGWTAVFAEEVLELARRDERIVGVTAAMQQPVGLQPLADAMPERVIDVGIAEQHALTAAAGMAFAGMHPVVALYAT
;
A
#
# COMPACT_ATOMS: atom_id res chain seq x y z
N ARG A 1 -2.79 13.92 3.30
CA ARG A 1 -3.97 13.82 4.19
C ARG A 1 -5.27 14.43 3.62
N PHE A 2 -5.22 15.30 2.60
CA PHE A 2 -6.42 15.87 1.96
C PHE A 2 -6.50 15.59 0.44
N HIS A 3 -5.85 14.52 -0.02
CA HIS A 3 -5.82 14.17 -1.46
C HIS A 3 -7.12 13.51 -1.93
N ALA A 4 -7.85 12.86 -1.02
CA ALA A 4 -9.19 12.36 -1.22
C ALA A 4 -9.96 12.58 0.08
N VAL A 5 -10.98 13.45 0.04
CA VAL A 5 -11.80 13.78 1.20
C VAL A 5 -13.25 13.58 0.78
N GLY A 6 -13.97 12.73 1.50
CA GLY A 6 -15.41 12.60 1.33
C GLY A 6 -16.15 13.88 1.74
N ARG A 7 -17.49 13.82 1.78
CA ARG A 7 -18.28 14.95 2.31
C ARG A 7 -17.97 15.11 3.80
N ILE A 8 -17.51 16.30 4.18
CA ILE A 8 -17.19 16.67 5.56
C ILE A 8 -18.02 17.87 6.01
N HIS A 9 -18.22 18.01 7.32
CA HIS A 9 -18.77 19.21 7.91
C HIS A 9 -17.75 20.36 7.79
N PRO A 10 -18.13 21.53 7.24
CA PRO A 10 -17.18 22.61 6.97
C PRO A 10 -16.58 23.22 8.25
N GLU A 11 -17.29 23.16 9.37
CA GLU A 11 -16.85 23.73 10.65
C GLU A 11 -15.98 22.78 11.47
N THR A 12 -16.23 21.46 11.40
CA THR A 12 -15.54 20.46 12.25
C THR A 12 -14.51 19.63 11.49
N GLY A 13 -14.57 19.59 10.16
CA GLY A 13 -13.74 18.74 9.33
C GLY A 13 -14.06 17.24 9.42
N LEU A 14 -15.14 16.86 10.12
CA LEU A 14 -15.52 15.46 10.34
C LEU A 14 -16.37 14.90 9.17
N PRO A 15 -16.29 13.58 8.88
CA PRO A 15 -17.11 12.95 7.85
C PRO A 15 -18.61 13.08 8.13
N VAL A 16 -19.40 13.29 7.09
CA VAL A 16 -20.87 13.35 7.16
C VAL A 16 -21.50 11.95 7.28
N VAL A 17 -20.81 10.91 6.82
CA VAL A 17 -21.28 9.51 6.85
C VAL A 17 -20.11 8.63 7.33
N PRO A 18 -20.35 7.65 8.22
CA PRO A 18 -19.33 6.68 8.59
C PRO A 18 -18.94 5.81 7.39
N GLU A 19 -17.64 5.58 7.20
CA GLU A 19 -17.14 4.71 6.15
C GLU A 19 -17.49 3.24 6.42
N ARG A 20 -17.83 2.50 5.36
CA ARG A 20 -17.94 1.04 5.40
C ARG A 20 -16.56 0.41 5.41
N PHE A 21 -16.50 -0.87 5.80
CA PHE A 21 -15.30 -1.68 5.74
C PHE A 21 -14.61 -1.60 4.37
N GLY A 22 -13.33 -1.24 4.36
CA GLY A 22 -12.54 -1.11 3.15
C GLY A 22 -11.64 -2.31 2.93
N TRP A 23 -11.63 -2.87 1.73
CA TRP A 23 -10.71 -3.95 1.33
C TRP A 23 -9.24 -3.58 1.52
N THR A 24 -8.90 -2.29 1.39
CA THR A 24 -7.55 -1.78 1.68
C THR A 24 -7.11 -2.08 3.12
N ALA A 25 -8.03 -2.01 4.09
CA ALA A 25 -7.72 -2.30 5.49
C ALA A 25 -7.44 -3.80 5.70
N VAL A 26 -8.21 -4.68 5.06
CA VAL A 26 -7.95 -6.13 5.04
C VAL A 26 -6.56 -6.41 4.49
N PHE A 27 -6.27 -5.88 3.30
CA PHE A 27 -5.00 -6.10 2.64
C PHE A 27 -3.83 -5.62 3.50
N ALA A 28 -3.96 -4.45 4.11
CA ALA A 28 -2.92 -3.87 4.96
C ALA A 28 -2.62 -4.72 6.19
N GLU A 29 -3.64 -5.27 6.83
CA GLU A 29 -3.48 -6.18 7.99
C GLU A 29 -2.82 -7.48 7.57
N GLU A 30 -3.31 -8.11 6.51
CA GLU A 30 -2.82 -9.41 6.03
C GLU A 30 -1.38 -9.34 5.51
N VAL A 31 -1.04 -8.32 4.70
CA VAL A 31 0.32 -8.20 4.15
C VAL A 31 1.36 -7.94 5.24
N LEU A 32 1.01 -7.16 6.27
CA LEU A 32 1.87 -6.92 7.42
C LEU A 32 2.07 -8.19 8.24
N GLU A 33 1.01 -8.95 8.49
CA GLU A 33 1.11 -10.19 9.25
C GLU A 33 1.90 -11.28 8.50
N LEU A 34 1.75 -11.36 7.19
CA LEU A 34 2.56 -12.23 6.36
C LEU A 34 4.03 -11.79 6.36
N ALA A 35 4.32 -10.50 6.23
CA ALA A 35 5.69 -9.97 6.23
C ALA A 35 6.44 -10.18 7.55
N ARG A 36 5.72 -10.27 8.69
CA ARG A 36 6.30 -10.67 9.98
C ARG A 36 6.81 -12.12 10.01
N ARG A 37 6.25 -12.99 9.18
CA ARG A 37 6.52 -14.43 9.16
C ARG A 37 7.41 -14.85 7.99
N ASP A 38 7.43 -14.07 6.91
CA ASP A 38 8.26 -14.32 5.73
C ASP A 38 9.10 -13.09 5.38
N GLU A 39 10.40 -13.22 5.61
CA GLU A 39 11.34 -12.12 5.39
C GLU A 39 11.51 -11.74 3.91
N ARG A 40 11.04 -12.59 2.98
CA ARG A 40 11.14 -12.34 1.55
C ARG A 40 10.07 -11.38 1.04
N ILE A 41 9.02 -11.12 1.83
CA ILE A 41 7.92 -10.25 1.41
C ILE A 41 8.39 -8.80 1.34
N VAL A 42 8.16 -8.18 0.19
CA VAL A 42 8.44 -6.76 -0.08
C VAL A 42 7.22 -6.14 -0.74
N GLY A 43 6.65 -5.09 -0.15
CA GLY A 43 5.59 -4.29 -0.76
C GLY A 43 6.15 -3.38 -1.86
N VAL A 44 5.48 -3.32 -3.01
CA VAL A 44 5.85 -2.44 -4.12
C VAL A 44 4.64 -1.61 -4.53
N THR A 45 4.82 -0.30 -4.69
CA THR A 45 3.76 0.63 -5.13
C THR A 45 4.31 1.69 -6.06
N ALA A 46 3.43 2.40 -6.75
CA ALA A 46 3.74 3.52 -7.62
C ALA A 46 3.06 4.79 -7.11
N ALA A 47 3.74 5.57 -6.25
CA ALA A 47 3.26 6.81 -5.62
C ALA A 47 1.97 6.69 -4.78
N MET A 48 1.59 5.46 -4.41
CA MET A 48 0.27 5.16 -3.85
C MET A 48 0.33 4.39 -2.53
N GLN A 49 1.43 4.48 -1.79
CA GLN A 49 1.67 3.72 -0.54
C GLN A 49 0.48 3.67 0.42
N GLN A 50 -0.09 4.83 0.78
CA GLN A 50 -1.22 4.87 1.70
C GLN A 50 -2.54 4.38 1.07
N PRO A 51 -2.97 4.88 -0.12
CA PRO A 51 -4.22 4.42 -0.75
C PRO A 51 -4.29 2.92 -1.05
N VAL A 52 -3.16 2.27 -1.34
CA VAL A 52 -3.11 0.82 -1.62
C VAL A 52 -2.88 -0.04 -0.38
N GLY A 53 -2.79 0.57 0.81
CA GLY A 53 -2.72 -0.16 2.09
C GLY A 53 -1.34 -0.64 2.49
N LEU A 54 -0.25 -0.11 1.91
CA LEU A 54 1.11 -0.45 2.32
C LEU A 54 1.65 0.42 3.47
N GLN A 55 0.93 1.47 3.89
CA GLN A 55 1.41 2.35 4.96
C GLN A 55 1.72 1.60 6.27
N PRO A 56 0.88 0.69 6.79
CA PRO A 56 1.21 -0.04 8.02
C PRO A 56 2.45 -0.92 7.90
N LEU A 57 2.70 -1.49 6.71
CA LEU A 57 3.94 -2.23 6.44
C LEU A 57 5.15 -1.29 6.42
N ALA A 58 5.04 -0.14 5.76
CA ALA A 58 6.12 0.86 5.71
C ALA A 58 6.45 1.43 7.10
N ASP A 59 5.44 1.65 7.95
CA ASP A 59 5.63 2.15 9.31
C ASP A 59 6.34 1.12 10.21
N ALA A 60 6.01 -0.17 10.05
CA ALA A 60 6.56 -1.25 10.86
C ALA A 60 7.92 -1.76 10.36
N MET A 61 8.12 -1.77 9.04
CA MET A 61 9.26 -2.35 8.33
C MET A 61 9.61 -1.47 7.12
N PRO A 62 10.19 -0.28 7.32
CA PRO A 62 10.41 0.71 6.25
C PRO A 62 11.29 0.20 5.11
N GLU A 63 12.20 -0.74 5.39
CA GLU A 63 13.04 -1.41 4.40
C GLU A 63 12.29 -2.44 3.53
N ARG A 64 11.02 -2.73 3.85
CA ARG A 64 10.17 -3.71 3.15
C ARG A 64 9.12 -3.08 2.25
N VAL A 65 9.20 -1.78 1.98
CA VAL A 65 8.34 -1.09 1.02
C VAL A 65 9.16 -0.29 0.02
N ILE A 66 8.91 -0.51 -1.27
CA ILE A 66 9.51 0.24 -2.37
C ILE A 66 8.41 1.04 -3.07
N ASP A 67 8.53 2.36 -3.03
CA ASP A 67 7.73 3.27 -3.85
C ASP A 67 8.56 3.72 -5.05
N VAL A 68 8.13 3.34 -6.26
CA VAL A 68 8.82 3.69 -7.51
C VAL A 68 8.44 5.07 -8.06
N GLY A 69 7.60 5.83 -7.35
CA GLY A 69 6.96 7.03 -7.90
C GLY A 69 5.89 6.68 -8.94
N ILE A 70 5.56 7.61 -9.84
CA ILE A 70 4.54 7.39 -10.88
C ILE A 70 5.17 6.60 -12.05
N ALA A 71 5.46 5.32 -11.81
CA ALA A 71 6.19 4.46 -12.74
C ALA A 71 5.76 2.98 -12.64
N GLU A 72 4.51 2.66 -12.93
CA GLU A 72 3.93 1.30 -12.82
C GLU A 72 4.71 0.27 -13.64
N GLN A 73 5.19 0.63 -14.83
CA GLN A 73 6.05 -0.25 -15.64
C GLN A 73 7.34 -0.64 -14.92
N HIS A 74 7.94 0.33 -14.20
CA HIS A 74 9.12 0.07 -13.39
C HIS A 74 8.78 -0.79 -12.18
N ALA A 75 7.64 -0.56 -11.51
CA ALA A 75 7.19 -1.39 -10.39
C ALA A 75 7.12 -2.87 -10.77
N LEU A 76 6.48 -3.19 -11.90
CA LEU A 76 6.35 -4.58 -12.38
C LEU A 76 7.71 -5.18 -12.77
N THR A 77 8.55 -4.41 -13.45
CA THR A 77 9.88 -4.90 -13.90
C THR A 77 10.81 -5.14 -12.71
N ALA A 78 10.82 -4.22 -11.74
CA ALA A 78 11.59 -4.38 -10.51
C ALA A 78 11.10 -5.59 -9.70
N ALA A 79 9.78 -5.78 -9.60
CA ALA A 79 9.20 -6.97 -8.98
C ALA A 79 9.63 -8.27 -9.68
N ALA A 80 9.66 -8.31 -11.00
CA ALA A 80 10.17 -9.48 -11.72
C ALA A 80 11.63 -9.81 -11.35
N GLY A 81 12.49 -8.79 -11.25
CA GLY A 81 13.88 -8.95 -10.82
C GLY A 81 14.00 -9.43 -9.36
N MET A 82 13.19 -8.88 -8.45
CA MET A 82 13.13 -9.31 -7.05
C MET A 82 12.69 -10.76 -6.92
N ALA A 83 11.62 -11.15 -7.63
CA ALA A 83 11.15 -12.53 -7.65
C ALA A 83 12.21 -13.50 -8.19
N PHE A 84 12.90 -13.12 -9.27
CA PHE A 84 14.01 -13.91 -9.82
C PHE A 84 15.16 -14.07 -8.81
N ALA A 85 15.45 -13.05 -8.00
CA ALA A 85 16.48 -13.08 -6.97
C ALA A 85 16.06 -13.81 -5.67
N GLY A 86 14.85 -14.39 -5.60
CA GLY A 86 14.37 -15.18 -4.46
C GLY A 86 13.51 -14.41 -3.46
N MET A 87 13.15 -13.16 -3.75
CA MET A 87 12.20 -12.38 -2.93
C MET A 87 10.75 -12.72 -3.29
N HIS A 88 9.80 -12.26 -2.46
CA HIS A 88 8.36 -12.37 -2.69
C HIS A 88 7.73 -10.97 -2.81
N PRO A 89 7.82 -10.32 -3.99
CA PRO A 89 7.29 -8.98 -4.17
C PRO A 89 5.76 -8.99 -4.26
N VAL A 90 5.11 -8.14 -3.47
CA VAL A 90 3.67 -7.87 -3.50
C VAL A 90 3.46 -6.51 -4.16
N VAL A 91 3.07 -6.51 -5.43
CA VAL A 91 2.81 -5.27 -6.19
C VAL A 91 1.38 -4.81 -5.93
N ALA A 92 1.24 -3.69 -5.21
CA ALA A 92 -0.05 -3.09 -4.87
C ALA A 92 -0.30 -1.84 -5.74
N LEU A 93 -1.21 -1.98 -6.71
CA LEU A 93 -1.61 -0.96 -7.68
C LEU A 93 -3.13 -0.97 -7.86
N TYR A 94 -3.68 0.13 -8.37
CA TYR A 94 -5.05 0.15 -8.87
C TYR A 94 -5.13 -0.45 -10.28
N ALA A 95 -6.30 -0.94 -10.65
CA ALA A 95 -6.53 -1.66 -11.90
C ALA A 95 -6.82 -0.75 -13.12
N THR A 96 -7.05 0.54 -12.90
CA THR A 96 -7.52 1.52 -13.90
C THR A 96 -6.50 1.85 -14.97
#